data_AF-A0A1W9YNG1-F1
#
_entry.id   AF-A0A1W9YNG1-F1
#
_cell.length_a   1.000
_cell.length_b   1.000
_cell.length_c   1.000
_cell.angle_alpha   90.00
_cell.angle_beta   90.00
_cell.angle_gamma   90.00
#
_symmetry.space_group_name_H-M   'P 1'
#
loop_
_entity.id
_entity.type
_entity.pdbx_description
1 polymer ?
#
loop_
_entity_poly.entity_id
_entity_poly.type
_entity_poly.pdbx_seq_one_letter_code
_entity_poly.pdbx_strand_id
1 'polypeptide(L)' 'PYSAIHDAAVRVLTEGMLDLGLLDRSKVGTLDEAIDTRAYTQFYMHGTGHWLGMDVHDVGAYRDVTLPDKPSRPLLPGMA' A
#
# COMPACT_ATOMS: atom_id res chain seq x y z
N PRO A 1 5.07 10.25 2.96
CA PRO A 1 6.02 9.42 2.15
C PRO A 1 5.21 8.64 1.11
N TYR A 2 5.86 8.12 0.06
CA TYR A 2 5.20 7.31 -0.98
C TYR A 2 4.40 6.15 -0.39
N SER A 3 4.91 5.46 0.63
CA SER A 3 4.19 4.35 1.28
C SER A 3 2.86 4.77 1.93
N ALA A 4 2.74 6.01 2.40
CA ALA A 4 1.55 6.46 3.13
C ALA A 4 0.27 6.40 2.26
N ILE A 5 0.39 6.58 0.94
CA ILE A 5 -0.76 6.44 0.03
C ILE A 5 -1.23 5.00 -0.07
N HIS A 6 -0.27 4.05 -0.05
CA HIS A 6 -0.57 2.62 -0.09
C HIS A 6 -1.17 2.15 1.23
N ASP A 7 -0.62 2.60 2.36
CA ASP A 7 -1.13 2.26 3.70
C ASP A 7 -2.59 2.74 3.87
N ALA A 8 -2.89 3.96 3.39
CA ALA A 8 -4.26 4.48 3.40
C ALA A 8 -5.21 3.68 2.49
N ALA A 9 -4.77 3.33 1.27
CA ALA A 9 -5.57 2.53 0.36
C ALA A 9 -5.83 1.12 0.91
N VAL A 10 -4.81 0.46 1.46
CA VAL A 10 -4.95 -0.85 2.12
C VAL A 10 -5.95 -0.78 3.26
N ARG A 11 -5.91 0.27 4.10
CA ARG A 11 -6.87 0.42 5.19
C ARG A 11 -8.31 0.50 4.69
N VAL A 12 -8.59 1.40 3.74
CA VAL A 12 -9.95 1.60 3.20
C VAL A 12 -10.44 0.35 2.46
N LEU A 13 -9.57 -0.28 1.65
CA LEU A 13 -9.92 -1.49 0.91
C LEU A 13 -10.19 -2.66 1.86
N THR A 14 -9.36 -2.85 2.89
CA THR A 14 -9.53 -3.94 3.86
C THR A 14 -10.81 -3.75 4.66
N GLU A 15 -11.12 -2.53 5.09
CA GLU A 15 -12.38 -2.19 5.76
C GLU A 15 -13.58 -2.53 4.86
N GLY A 16 -13.57 -2.07 3.60
CA GLY A 16 -14.62 -2.39 2.64
C GLY A 16 -14.76 -3.90 2.38
N MET A 17 -13.66 -4.65 2.34
CA MET A 17 -13.70 -6.11 2.18
C MET A 17 -14.36 -6.80 3.38
N LEU A 18 -14.13 -6.32 4.60
CA LEU A 18 -14.78 -6.84 5.80
C LEU A 18 -16.27 -6.51 5.81
N ASP A 19 -16.64 -5.30 5.40
CA ASP A 19 -18.03 -4.84 5.41
C ASP A 19 -18.87 -5.51 4.32
N LEU A 20 -18.26 -5.80 3.17
CA LEU A 20 -18.91 -6.52 2.07
C LEU A 20 -18.84 -8.06 2.22
N GLY A 21 -18.18 -8.57 3.27
CA GLY A 21 -18.04 -10.01 3.52
C GLY A 21 -17.10 -10.74 2.57
N LEU A 22 -16.25 -10.02 1.83
CA LEU A 22 -15.15 -10.61 1.06
C LEU A 22 -14.08 -11.21 1.99
N LEU A 23 -13.85 -10.55 3.13
CA LEU A 23 -13.08 -11.07 4.25
C LEU A 23 -14.02 -11.38 5.41
N ASP A 24 -13.90 -12.58 5.96
CA ASP A 24 -14.71 -13.05 7.08
C ASP A 24 -14.06 -12.62 8.40
N ARG A 25 -14.69 -11.66 9.10
CA ARG A 25 -14.26 -11.15 10.41
C ARG A 25 -14.04 -12.27 11.44
N SER A 26 -14.76 -13.39 11.35
CA SER A 26 -14.56 -14.53 12.26
C SER A 26 -13.26 -15.31 12.01
N LYS A 27 -12.66 -15.14 10.83
CA LYS A 27 -11.42 -15.81 10.42
C LYS A 27 -10.20 -14.90 10.47
N VAL A 28 -10.37 -13.64 10.08
CA VAL A 28 -9.25 -12.67 9.96
C VAL A 28 -9.17 -11.68 11.13
N GLY A 29 -10.20 -11.61 11.96
CA GLY A 29 -10.24 -10.74 13.13
C GLY A 29 -10.64 -9.30 12.80
N THR A 30 -9.99 -8.37 13.49
CA THR A 30 -10.17 -6.92 13.37
C THR A 30 -9.57 -6.37 12.08
N LEU A 31 -9.85 -5.09 11.76
CA LEU A 31 -9.26 -4.40 10.62
C LEU A 31 -7.72 -4.39 10.70
N ASP A 32 -7.17 -4.05 11.86
CA ASP A 32 -5.72 -3.94 12.04
C ASP A 32 -5.06 -5.33 11.94
N GLU A 33 -5.65 -6.38 12.54
CA GLU A 33 -5.17 -7.77 12.38
C GLU A 33 -5.24 -8.25 10.92
N ALA A 34 -6.30 -7.92 10.19
CA ALA A 34 -6.44 -8.26 8.77
C ALA A 34 -5.39 -7.56 7.89
N ILE A 35 -4.99 -6.33 8.24
CA ILE A 35 -3.91 -5.60 7.58
C ILE A 35 -2.55 -6.20 7.93
N ASP A 36 -2.30 -6.45 9.22
CA ASP A 36 -1.04 -7.00 9.73
C ASP A 36 -0.73 -8.39 9.14
N THR A 37 -1.77 -9.24 9.03
CA THR A 37 -1.70 -10.57 8.42
C THR A 37 -1.77 -10.54 6.89
N ARG A 38 -1.96 -9.35 6.28
CA ARG A 38 -2.09 -9.13 4.84
C ARG A 38 -3.24 -9.93 4.20
N ALA A 39 -4.33 -10.16 4.93
CA ALA A 39 -5.48 -10.91 4.46
C ALA A 39 -6.12 -10.30 3.19
N TYR A 40 -6.05 -8.97 3.04
CA TYR A 40 -6.52 -8.24 1.86
C TYR A 40 -5.86 -8.66 0.54
N THR A 41 -4.67 -9.28 0.58
CA THR A 41 -3.91 -9.63 -0.62
C THR A 41 -4.58 -10.68 -1.51
N GLN A 42 -5.56 -11.42 -0.99
CA GLN A 42 -6.42 -12.29 -1.79
C GLN A 42 -7.13 -11.50 -2.92
N PHE A 43 -7.49 -10.23 -2.68
CA PHE A 43 -8.21 -9.39 -3.63
C PHE A 43 -7.41 -8.17 -4.10
N TYR A 44 -6.36 -7.78 -3.37
CA TYR A 44 -5.53 -6.61 -3.68
C TYR A 44 -4.06 -6.88 -3.37
N MET A 45 -3.35 -7.47 -4.33
CA MET A 45 -1.98 -7.99 -4.16
C MET A 45 -0.87 -7.04 -4.64
N HIS A 46 -1.23 -5.91 -5.24
CA HIS A 46 -0.28 -4.97 -5.85
C HIS A 46 -0.19 -3.65 -5.08
N GLY A 47 0.82 -2.84 -5.42
CA GLY A 47 0.93 -1.47 -4.92
C GLY A 47 -0.19 -0.57 -5.46
N THR A 48 -0.42 0.55 -4.77
CA THR A 48 -1.48 1.51 -5.15
C THR A 48 -1.13 2.35 -6.37
N GLY A 49 0.16 2.48 -6.67
CA GLY A 49 0.64 3.17 -7.85
C GLY A 49 2.09 2.83 -8.13
N HIS A 50 2.70 3.66 -8.97
CA HIS A 50 4.09 3.65 -9.38
C HIS A 50 4.46 5.04 -9.89
N TRP A 51 5.75 5.29 -10.12
CA TRP A 51 6.17 6.50 -10.84
C TRP A 51 5.73 6.43 -12.29
N LEU A 52 5.42 7.60 -12.87
CA LEU A 52 5.02 7.77 -14.25
C LEU A 52 5.88 8.82 -14.94
N GLY A 53 6.44 8.49 -16.10
CA GLY A 53 7.26 9.41 -16.86
C GLY A 53 7.55 8.88 -18.25
N MET A 54 8.83 8.68 -18.58
CA MET A 54 9.20 8.18 -19.91
C MET A 54 8.73 6.74 -20.09
N ASP A 55 8.92 5.92 -19.06
CA ASP A 55 8.32 4.59 -18.96
C ASP A 55 7.00 4.65 -18.19
N VAL A 56 6.07 3.75 -18.52
CA VAL A 56 4.78 3.66 -17.80
C VAL A 56 4.98 3.34 -16.32
N HIS A 57 5.93 2.45 -16.00
CA HIS A 57 6.44 2.24 -14.65
C HIS A 57 7.84 2.86 -14.60
N ASP A 58 7.88 4.16 -14.34
CA ASP A 58 9.12 4.92 -14.49
C ASP A 58 10.19 4.51 -13.47
N VAL A 59 11.44 4.83 -13.82
CA VAL A 59 12.60 4.50 -12.99
C VAL A 59 12.62 5.30 -11.68
N GLY A 60 13.37 4.80 -10.70
CA GLY A 60 13.62 5.49 -9.44
C GLY A 60 13.22 4.68 -8.21
N ALA A 61 14.05 4.73 -7.16
CA ALA A 61 13.80 3.97 -5.94
C ALA A 61 12.67 4.61 -5.12
N TYR A 62 11.66 3.83 -4.72
CA TYR A 62 10.60 4.26 -3.79
C TYR A 62 11.08 4.53 -2.36
N ARG A 63 12.29 4.04 -2.04
CA ARG A 63 12.94 4.18 -0.73
C ARG A 63 14.27 4.91 -0.89
N ASP A 64 14.61 5.71 0.10
CA ASP A 64 15.91 6.37 0.14
C ASP A 64 16.98 5.40 0.67
N VAL A 65 17.66 4.71 -0.25
CA VAL A 65 18.66 3.70 0.10
C VAL A 65 19.95 4.27 0.73
N THR A 66 20.08 5.59 0.81
CA THR A 66 21.25 6.26 1.41
C THR A 66 21.15 6.37 2.93
N LEU A 67 19.96 6.17 3.51
CA LEU A 67 19.71 6.24 4.95
C LEU A 67 19.64 4.85 5.59
N PRO A 68 19.95 4.69 6.91
CA PRO A 68 20.05 3.38 7.57
C PRO A 68 18.79 2.52 7.52
N ASP A 69 17.61 3.12 7.74
CA ASP A 69 16.28 2.49 7.72
C ASP A 69 15.64 2.47 6.32
N LYS A 70 16.34 3.09 5.37
CA LYS A 70 15.97 3.23 3.98
C LYS A 70 14.53 3.71 3.83
N PRO A 71 14.11 4.86 4.40
CA PRO A 71 12.71 5.21 4.55
C PRO A 71 12.03 5.37 3.18
N SER A 72 10.70 5.25 3.15
CA SER A 72 9.96 5.59 1.93
C SER A 72 10.13 7.07 1.60
N ARG A 73 10.39 7.38 0.32
CA ARG A 73 10.68 8.74 -0.11
C ARG A 73 9.49 9.69 0.11
N PRO A 74 9.71 10.96 0.49
CA PRO A 74 8.66 11.96 0.45
C PRO A 74 8.24 12.22 -1.00
N LEU A 75 6.97 12.57 -1.21
CA LEU A 75 6.50 13.08 -2.48
C LEU A 75 6.93 14.55 -2.59
N LEU A 76 7.59 14.90 -3.69
CA LEU A 76 8.07 16.25 -3.96
C LEU A 76 7.35 16.82 -5.19
N PRO A 77 7.22 18.15 -5.30
CA PRO A 77 6.69 18.79 -6.50
C PRO A 77 7.40 18.29 -7.76
N GLY A 78 6.62 17.94 -8.80
CA GLY A 78 7.12 17.42 -10.07
C GLY A 78 7.29 15.90 -10.15
N MET A 79 7.07 15.16 -9.05
CA MET A 79 6.92 13.70 -9.12
C MET A 79 5.55 13.33 -9.68
N ALA A 80 5.53 12.28 -10.51
CA ALA A 80 4.34 11.67 -11.09
C ALA A 80 4.44 10.15 -10.99
#